data_AF-A0A1M5YY12-F1
#
_entry.id   AF-A0A1M5YY12-F1
#
_cell.length_a   1.000
_cell.length_b   1.000
_cell.length_c   1.000
_cell.angle_alpha   90.00
_cell.angle_beta   90.00
_cell.angle_gamma   90.00
#
_symmetry.space_group_name_H-M   'P 1'
#
loop_
_entity.id
_entity.type
_entity.pdbx_description
1 polymer ?
#
loop_
_entity_poly.entity_id
_entity_poly.type
_entity_poly.pdbx_seq_one_letter_code
_entity_poly.pdbx_strand_id
1 'polypeptide(L)'
;MTITTTIDGTRGKFDWTKPVLWLFAACLIALIVLPLSWLAVYSVTDKANHLTLQNFVTLFTDPDFLDPLMTTAIIATTSAFLCCLVAAPMGWLVSRTDMPGRQFIRALVTASFVTPPFLGAIAWELLAAPNSGLLNQLFRFVTGAESDEHLFNIYSMTGIIFVISCYTFPFVFVLVANALDNMPGELEDASAILGGKAWTTARRVTIPLALPALVAGALIAFLQAMTLFGSPAILALPAGFHTMTTKIWSLFQYPPKLDLAAAAAVPLLVLTILLLQAQKFILGRRGYSVVGGKYGAPRRVEMGGWRWPALAFCLAILLSPVFLPYFALLNAAFSPNATTLVTPSTLTLHNVVFVFTELSSTQLALKNTVILGTATATIGTLLALVIAYVTTRRVIAGSRILGFLATAPVAVPGIVLGVGLFLSYTRPPFVLYGTLWILLIAFLTINLPSAYQQLQAAFATIHPELEDASRILGATRLQSLRQITAPLLRTGVIATWCFIFIGVMRELSAAIILFTSQTKVLSVLIYDLNESGDLAAISVLGIAMLVITFAVVLAVNQIPMFGANTGTRLRN
;
A
#
# COMPACT_ATOMS: atom_id res chain seq x y z
N MET A 1 -37.70 -6.49 -57.05
CA MET A 1 -36.35 -5.91 -57.26
C MET A 1 -35.54 -6.22 -56.02
N THR A 2 -34.87 -7.36 -56.04
CA THR A 2 -34.14 -7.93 -54.90
C THR A 2 -32.77 -7.29 -54.88
N ILE A 3 -32.54 -6.35 -53.96
CA ILE A 3 -31.21 -5.80 -53.74
C ILE A 3 -30.47 -6.78 -52.85
N THR A 4 -29.83 -7.77 -53.48
CA THR A 4 -28.75 -8.55 -52.90
C THR A 4 -27.54 -7.62 -52.75
N THR A 5 -27.40 -6.99 -51.59
CA THR A 5 -26.12 -6.45 -51.15
C THR A 5 -25.22 -7.62 -50.76
N THR A 6 -24.46 -8.11 -51.72
CA THR A 6 -23.25 -8.89 -51.47
C THR A 6 -22.34 -8.06 -50.58
N ILE A 7 -22.24 -8.41 -49.30
CA ILE A 7 -21.21 -7.89 -48.40
C ILE A 7 -19.90 -8.46 -48.91
N ASP A 8 -19.24 -7.67 -49.76
CA ASP A 8 -17.90 -7.93 -50.25
C ASP A 8 -16.93 -8.13 -49.08
N GLY A 9 -16.03 -9.09 -49.27
CA GLY A 9 -15.24 -9.73 -48.23
C GLY A 9 -14.59 -8.76 -47.25
N THR A 10 -14.95 -8.93 -45.97
CA THR A 10 -14.03 -8.57 -44.90
C THR A 10 -12.79 -9.45 -45.07
N ARG A 11 -11.74 -8.92 -45.69
CA ARG A 11 -10.38 -9.48 -45.59
C ARG A 11 -10.20 -9.83 -44.13
N GLY A 12 -10.06 -11.13 -43.84
CA GLY A 12 -9.91 -11.65 -42.48
C GLY A 12 -8.66 -11.06 -41.84
N LYS A 13 -8.78 -9.86 -41.28
CA LYS A 13 -7.74 -9.25 -40.47
C LYS A 13 -7.63 -10.16 -39.26
N PHE A 14 -6.51 -10.87 -39.18
CA PHE A 14 -6.18 -11.74 -38.06
C PHE A 14 -6.42 -10.99 -36.76
N ASP A 15 -7.36 -11.49 -35.95
CA ASP A 15 -7.74 -10.84 -34.70
C ASP A 15 -6.66 -11.10 -33.65
N TRP A 16 -5.70 -10.18 -33.56
CA TRP A 16 -4.60 -10.19 -32.59
C TRP A 16 -5.06 -10.24 -31.13
N THR A 17 -6.35 -10.05 -30.86
CA THR A 17 -6.91 -10.10 -29.50
C THR A 17 -6.63 -11.44 -28.81
N LYS A 18 -6.82 -12.58 -29.49
CA LYS A 18 -6.60 -13.92 -28.90
C LYS A 18 -5.14 -14.21 -28.50
N PRO A 19 -4.12 -14.05 -29.36
CA PRO A 19 -2.73 -14.33 -28.98
C PRO A 19 -2.22 -13.37 -27.91
N VAL A 20 -2.62 -12.09 -27.96
CA VAL A 20 -2.29 -11.12 -26.92
C VAL A 20 -2.82 -11.56 -25.56
N LEU A 21 -4.04 -12.12 -25.50
CA LEU A 21 -4.62 -12.64 -24.27
C LEU A 21 -3.91 -13.87 -23.71
N TRP A 22 -3.53 -14.82 -24.56
CA TRP A 22 -2.74 -15.97 -24.12
C TRP A 22 -1.40 -15.53 -23.55
N LEU A 23 -0.78 -14.49 -24.13
CA LEU A 23 0.43 -13.88 -23.58
C LEU A 23 0.18 -13.26 -22.20
N PHE A 24 -0.90 -12.49 -22.01
CA PHE A 24 -1.24 -11.92 -20.70
C PHE A 24 -1.58 -13.00 -19.65
N ALA A 25 -2.33 -14.03 -20.03
CA ALA A 25 -2.64 -15.16 -19.16
C ALA A 25 -1.37 -15.90 -18.74
N ALA A 26 -0.47 -16.18 -19.69
CA ALA A 26 0.82 -16.80 -19.42
C ALA A 26 1.69 -15.91 -18.50
N CYS A 27 1.71 -14.59 -18.72
CA CYS A 27 2.35 -13.63 -17.83
C CYS A 27 1.80 -13.72 -16.41
N LEU A 28 0.48 -13.69 -16.21
CA LEU A 28 -0.14 -13.80 -14.89
C LEU A 28 0.18 -15.14 -14.20
N ILE A 29 0.15 -16.24 -14.95
CA ILE A 29 0.52 -17.56 -14.44
C ILE A 29 1.99 -17.56 -13.98
N ALA A 30 2.90 -17.02 -14.80
CA ALA A 30 4.31 -16.92 -14.45
C ALA A 30 4.58 -16.01 -13.25
N LEU A 31 3.87 -14.88 -13.14
CA LEU A 31 4.01 -13.94 -12.04
C LEU A 31 3.49 -14.48 -10.70
N ILE A 32 2.46 -15.34 -10.73
CA ILE A 32 1.67 -15.67 -9.53
C ILE A 32 1.71 -17.16 -9.22
N VAL A 33 1.30 -17.99 -10.18
CA VAL A 33 1.11 -19.43 -9.95
C VAL A 33 2.46 -20.11 -9.76
N LEU A 34 3.48 -19.71 -10.51
CA LEU A 34 4.83 -20.27 -10.42
C LEU A 34 5.49 -20.04 -9.05
N PRO A 35 5.60 -18.81 -8.49
CA PRO A 35 6.19 -18.61 -7.18
C PRO A 35 5.40 -19.29 -6.05
N LEU A 36 4.07 -19.30 -6.14
CA LEU A 36 3.24 -19.96 -5.14
C LEU A 36 3.31 -21.49 -5.21
N SER A 37 3.48 -22.07 -6.40
CA SER A 37 3.63 -23.52 -6.55
C SER A 37 4.96 -23.99 -5.99
N TRP A 38 6.05 -23.27 -6.27
CA TRP A 38 7.36 -23.57 -5.66
C TRP A 38 7.33 -23.41 -4.14
N LEU A 39 6.70 -22.35 -3.63
CA LEU A 39 6.53 -22.17 -2.20
C LEU A 39 5.75 -23.34 -1.57
N ALA A 40 4.68 -23.80 -2.21
CA ALA A 40 3.93 -24.96 -1.74
C ALA A 40 4.78 -26.24 -1.76
N VAL A 41 5.55 -26.50 -2.83
CA VAL A 41 6.43 -27.67 -2.92
C VAL A 41 7.48 -27.65 -1.80
N TYR A 42 8.22 -26.55 -1.64
CA TYR A 42 9.26 -26.46 -0.61
C TYR A 42 8.72 -26.56 0.82
N SER A 43 7.49 -26.11 1.06
CA SER A 43 6.88 -26.20 2.38
C SER A 43 6.65 -27.64 2.85
N VAL A 44 6.46 -28.58 1.90
CA VAL A 44 6.21 -30.00 2.17
C VAL A 44 7.38 -30.90 1.81
N THR A 45 8.57 -30.36 1.60
CA THR A 45 9.77 -31.16 1.28
C THR A 45 10.90 -30.92 2.27
N ASP A 46 11.72 -31.95 2.50
CA ASP A 46 12.97 -31.83 3.25
C ASP A 46 14.12 -31.35 2.33
N LYS A 47 15.32 -31.21 2.90
CA LYS A 47 16.55 -30.85 2.14
C LYS A 47 16.91 -31.86 1.04
N ALA A 48 16.44 -33.11 1.14
CA ALA A 48 16.65 -34.16 0.13
C ALA A 48 15.53 -34.19 -0.93
N ASN A 49 14.55 -33.28 -0.86
CA ASN A 49 13.33 -33.23 -1.66
C ASN A 49 12.35 -34.40 -1.44
N HIS A 50 12.42 -35.07 -0.29
CA HIS A 50 11.39 -36.03 0.11
C HIS A 50 10.19 -35.31 0.71
N LEU A 51 8.99 -35.81 0.41
CA LEU A 51 7.76 -35.28 0.99
C LEU A 51 7.73 -35.50 2.51
N THR A 52 7.54 -34.41 3.26
CA THR A 52 7.48 -34.42 4.72
C THR A 52 6.55 -33.32 5.22
N LEU A 53 5.91 -33.57 6.36
CA LEU A 53 5.15 -32.55 7.12
C LEU A 53 5.94 -32.05 8.34
N GLN A 54 7.18 -32.50 8.52
CA GLN A 54 8.00 -32.16 9.67
C GLN A 54 8.20 -30.64 9.81
N ASN A 55 8.30 -29.91 8.70
CA ASN A 55 8.43 -28.46 8.71
C ASN A 55 7.23 -27.77 9.40
N PHE A 56 6.02 -28.26 9.15
CA PHE A 56 4.80 -27.76 9.80
C PHE A 56 4.71 -28.20 11.26
N VAL A 57 5.13 -29.44 11.57
CA VAL A 57 5.22 -29.89 12.96
C VAL A 57 6.14 -28.95 13.75
N THR A 58 7.37 -28.75 13.28
CA THR A 58 8.33 -27.82 13.89
C THR A 58 7.75 -26.42 14.05
N LEU A 59 7.05 -25.90 13.04
CA LEU A 59 6.44 -24.57 13.09
C LEU A 59 5.42 -24.41 14.23
N PHE A 60 4.67 -25.46 14.55
CA PHE A 60 3.62 -25.42 15.58
C PHE A 60 4.05 -26.02 16.93
N THR A 61 5.25 -26.60 17.03
CA THR A 61 5.78 -27.16 18.29
C THR A 61 6.95 -26.37 18.87
N ASP A 62 7.72 -25.68 18.04
CA ASP A 62 8.92 -24.97 18.45
C ASP A 62 8.58 -23.52 18.86
N PRO A 63 8.89 -23.11 20.12
CA PRO A 63 8.70 -21.74 20.60
C PRO A 63 9.31 -20.67 19.69
N ASP A 64 10.42 -20.99 19.02
CA ASP A 64 11.10 -20.11 18.07
C ASP A 64 10.22 -19.64 16.90
N PHE A 65 9.11 -20.34 16.64
CA PHE A 65 8.13 -20.05 15.60
C PHE A 65 6.75 -19.70 16.14
N LEU A 66 6.36 -20.26 17.29
CA LEU A 66 5.12 -19.91 17.97
C LEU A 66 5.13 -18.47 18.50
N ASP A 67 6.24 -18.02 19.09
CA ASP A 67 6.35 -16.68 19.67
C ASP A 67 6.23 -15.59 18.60
N PRO A 68 6.89 -15.67 17.43
CA PRO A 68 6.69 -14.70 16.36
C PRO A 68 5.28 -14.72 15.77
N LEU A 69 4.64 -15.89 15.70
CA LEU A 69 3.26 -16.01 15.22
C LEU A 69 2.29 -15.30 16.18
N MET A 70 2.42 -15.55 17.49
CA MET A 70 1.62 -14.90 18.52
C MET A 70 1.86 -13.39 18.56
N THR A 71 3.13 -12.97 18.53
CA THR A 71 3.54 -11.56 18.47
C THR A 71 2.89 -10.85 17.29
N THR A 72 2.90 -11.48 16.10
CA THR A 72 2.28 -10.92 14.91
C THR A 72 0.76 -10.79 15.06
N ALA A 73 0.10 -11.79 15.64
CA ALA A 73 -1.34 -11.75 15.89
C ALA A 73 -1.73 -10.65 16.89
N ILE A 74 -0.96 -10.48 17.97
CA ILE A 74 -1.16 -9.42 18.97
C ILE A 74 -0.99 -8.04 18.33
N ILE A 75 0.11 -7.83 17.59
CA ILE A 75 0.38 -6.57 16.90
C ILE A 75 -0.75 -6.25 15.92
N ALA A 76 -1.10 -7.19 15.05
CA ALA A 76 -2.11 -6.97 14.01
C ALA A 76 -3.50 -6.67 14.61
N THR A 77 -3.93 -7.42 15.63
CA THR A 77 -5.21 -7.22 16.31
C THR A 77 -5.26 -5.86 17.01
N THR A 78 -4.22 -5.54 17.78
CA THR A 78 -4.17 -4.30 18.58
C THR A 78 -4.06 -3.08 17.68
N SER A 79 -3.22 -3.13 16.65
CA SER A 79 -3.11 -2.04 15.66
C SER A 79 -4.42 -1.83 14.90
N ALA A 80 -5.12 -2.89 14.48
CA ALA A 80 -6.42 -2.76 13.82
C ALA A 80 -7.46 -2.11 14.74
N PHE A 81 -7.51 -2.51 16.00
CA PHE A 81 -8.38 -1.91 17.01
C PHE A 81 -8.09 -0.42 17.22
N LEU A 82 -6.82 -0.05 17.43
CA LEU A 82 -6.40 1.35 17.58
C LEU A 82 -6.70 2.17 16.31
N CYS A 83 -6.49 1.61 15.13
CA CYS A 83 -6.85 2.23 13.87
C CYS A 83 -8.34 2.55 13.81
N CYS A 84 -9.22 1.63 14.25
CA CYS A 84 -10.66 1.90 14.33
C CYS A 84 -11.00 2.97 15.36
N LEU A 85 -10.38 2.93 16.54
CA LEU A 85 -10.57 3.91 17.62
C LEU A 85 -10.26 5.34 17.15
N VAL A 86 -9.24 5.50 16.30
CA VAL A 86 -8.78 6.80 15.80
C VAL A 86 -9.50 7.20 14.51
N ALA A 87 -9.57 6.29 13.54
CA ALA A 87 -10.08 6.58 12.21
C ALA A 87 -11.60 6.76 12.18
N ALA A 88 -12.37 6.08 13.03
CA ALA A 88 -13.83 6.22 13.04
C ALA A 88 -14.28 7.61 13.50
N PRO A 89 -13.78 8.16 14.64
CA PRO A 89 -14.05 9.55 15.01
C PRO A 89 -13.56 10.55 13.96
N MET A 90 -12.33 10.40 13.45
CA MET A 90 -11.82 11.30 12.40
C MET A 90 -12.67 11.27 11.13
N GLY A 91 -13.07 10.07 10.68
CA GLY A 91 -13.93 9.89 9.52
C GLY A 91 -15.29 10.55 9.71
N TRP A 92 -15.87 10.44 10.91
CA TRP A 92 -17.13 11.11 11.26
C TRP A 92 -16.99 12.63 11.30
N LEU A 93 -15.96 13.16 11.96
CA LEU A 93 -15.68 14.60 12.01
C LEU A 93 -15.55 15.19 10.60
N VAL A 94 -14.77 14.55 9.74
CA VAL A 94 -14.50 15.05 8.39
C VAL A 94 -15.71 14.93 7.44
N SER A 95 -16.58 13.94 7.63
CA SER A 95 -17.67 13.62 6.68
C SER A 95 -19.03 14.17 7.11
N ARG A 96 -19.31 14.23 8.42
CA ARG A 96 -20.65 14.50 8.97
C ARG A 96 -20.76 15.78 9.80
N THR A 97 -19.68 16.54 9.98
CA THR A 97 -19.70 17.77 10.79
C THR A 97 -19.31 19.03 9.99
N ASP A 98 -19.45 20.20 10.61
CA ASP A 98 -19.03 21.51 10.10
C ASP A 98 -17.55 21.86 10.42
N MET A 99 -16.72 20.87 10.78
CA MET A 99 -15.30 21.08 11.10
C MET A 99 -14.55 21.82 9.96
N PRO A 100 -13.84 22.92 10.26
CA PRO A 100 -13.03 23.63 9.27
C PRO A 100 -11.87 22.76 8.77
N GLY A 101 -11.34 23.05 7.59
CA GLY A 101 -10.13 22.38 7.08
C GLY A 101 -10.29 20.89 6.72
N ARG A 102 -11.52 20.36 6.62
CA ARG A 102 -11.78 18.95 6.29
C ARG A 102 -11.03 18.40 5.06
N GLN A 103 -10.91 19.19 3.99
CA GLN A 103 -10.19 18.76 2.77
C GLN A 103 -8.68 18.70 3.02
N PHE A 104 -8.16 19.60 3.84
CA PHE A 104 -6.78 19.58 4.28
C PHE A 104 -6.48 18.35 5.14
N ILE A 105 -7.38 17.98 6.07
CA ILE A 105 -7.27 16.75 6.85
C ILE A 105 -7.30 15.51 5.95
N ARG A 106 -8.22 15.42 4.98
CA ARG A 106 -8.25 14.33 3.99
C ARG A 106 -6.93 14.24 3.20
N ALA A 107 -6.39 15.39 2.79
CA ALA A 107 -5.13 15.46 2.07
C ALA A 107 -3.96 14.99 2.94
N LEU A 108 -3.89 15.39 4.22
CA LEU A 108 -2.87 14.95 5.16
C LEU A 108 -2.95 13.45 5.47
N VAL A 109 -4.15 12.89 5.65
CA VAL A 109 -4.32 11.43 5.80
C VAL A 109 -3.87 10.69 4.53
N THR A 110 -4.11 11.27 3.35
CA THR A 110 -3.59 10.70 2.11
C THR A 110 -2.08 10.85 2.00
N ALA A 111 -1.52 11.97 2.50
CA ALA A 111 -0.09 12.22 2.50
C ALA A 111 0.67 11.24 3.43
N SER A 112 0.09 10.83 4.55
CA SER A 112 0.71 9.81 5.41
C SER A 112 0.85 8.45 4.72
N PHE A 113 -0.01 8.14 3.73
CA PHE A 113 0.15 6.97 2.88
C PHE A 113 1.34 7.09 1.92
N VAL A 114 1.82 8.28 1.57
CA VAL A 114 3.00 8.41 0.69
C VAL A 114 4.27 7.96 1.43
N THR A 115 4.33 8.18 2.75
CA THR A 115 5.47 7.78 3.56
C THR A 115 5.60 6.25 3.65
N PRO A 116 6.77 5.68 3.33
CA PRO A 116 7.04 4.27 3.57
C PRO A 116 6.98 3.96 5.08
N PRO A 117 6.29 2.88 5.51
CA PRO A 117 6.18 2.55 6.93
C PRO A 117 7.52 2.27 7.62
N PHE A 118 8.50 1.71 6.89
CA PHE A 118 9.85 1.49 7.43
C PHE A 118 10.54 2.83 7.70
N LEU A 119 10.45 3.80 6.78
CA LEU A 119 11.03 5.13 6.99
C LEU A 119 10.35 5.85 8.17
N GLY A 120 9.05 5.63 8.34
CA GLY A 120 8.31 6.06 9.52
C GLY A 120 8.82 5.47 10.83
N ALA A 121 9.19 4.18 10.84
CA ALA A 121 9.77 3.53 12.00
C ALA A 121 11.13 4.13 12.38
N ILE A 122 12.01 4.40 11.40
CA ILE A 122 13.31 5.07 11.63
C ILE A 122 13.10 6.50 12.14
N ALA A 123 12.11 7.21 11.60
CA ALA A 123 11.80 8.55 12.09
C ALA A 123 11.31 8.54 13.54
N TRP A 124 10.53 7.52 13.93
CA TRP A 124 10.12 7.30 15.32
C TRP A 124 11.26 6.81 16.21
N GLU A 125 12.24 6.09 15.68
CA GLU A 125 13.49 5.78 16.36
C GLU A 125 14.25 7.06 16.73
N LEU A 126 14.43 7.98 15.78
CA LEU A 126 15.05 9.30 16.01
C LEU A 126 14.31 10.14 17.06
N LEU A 127 13.00 9.96 17.18
CA LEU A 127 12.15 10.71 18.11
C LEU A 127 12.08 10.10 19.51
N ALA A 128 11.94 8.77 19.59
CA ALA A 128 11.47 8.09 20.80
C ALA A 128 12.37 6.90 21.22
N ALA A 129 13.58 6.78 20.66
CA ALA A 129 14.61 5.94 21.26
C ALA A 129 14.87 6.38 22.72
N PRO A 130 14.99 5.44 23.68
CA PRO A 130 15.03 5.75 25.10
C PRO A 130 16.19 6.71 25.46
N ASN A 131 17.38 6.41 24.97
CA ASN A 131 18.59 7.16 25.29
C ASN A 131 18.76 8.39 24.38
N SER A 132 18.61 8.22 23.07
CA SER A 132 18.97 9.25 22.08
C SER A 132 17.77 10.00 21.48
N GLY A 133 16.53 9.58 21.69
CA GLY A 133 15.36 10.14 21.01
C GLY A 133 15.09 11.61 21.36
N LEU A 134 14.80 12.44 20.35
CA LEU A 134 14.55 13.88 20.51
C LEU A 134 13.45 14.21 21.54
N LEU A 135 12.39 13.40 21.62
CA LEU A 135 11.31 13.60 22.59
C LEU A 135 11.76 13.29 24.03
N ASN A 136 12.59 12.27 24.22
CA ASN A 136 13.16 11.94 25.52
C ASN A 136 14.22 12.96 25.96
N GLN A 137 15.01 13.49 25.02
CA GLN A 137 15.90 14.61 25.29
C GLN A 137 15.13 15.86 25.73
N LEU A 138 14.04 16.20 25.05
CA LEU A 138 13.17 17.31 25.44
C LEU A 138 12.55 17.09 26.82
N PHE A 139 12.08 15.88 27.10
CA PHE A 139 11.56 15.49 28.41
C PHE A 139 12.60 15.73 29.51
N ARG A 140 13.82 15.22 29.34
CA ARG A 140 14.92 15.43 30.31
C ARG A 140 15.31 16.89 30.46
N PHE A 141 15.33 17.64 29.36
CA PHE A 141 15.59 19.08 29.38
C PHE A 141 14.55 19.86 30.20
N VAL A 142 13.26 19.51 30.08
CA VAL A 142 12.16 20.21 30.77
C VAL A 142 12.02 19.77 32.22
N THR A 143 12.25 18.50 32.53
CA THR A 143 12.02 17.93 33.87
C THR A 143 13.27 17.93 34.75
N GLY A 144 14.47 18.01 34.17
CA GLY A 144 15.73 17.82 34.87
C GLY A 144 16.02 16.36 35.23
N ALA A 145 15.29 15.41 34.63
CA ALA A 145 15.49 13.98 34.82
C ALA A 145 16.91 13.51 34.42
N GLU A 146 17.36 12.42 35.05
CA GLU A 146 18.68 11.83 34.81
C GLU A 146 18.82 11.28 33.37
N SER A 147 20.06 11.03 32.94
CA SER A 147 20.36 10.67 31.54
C SER A 147 19.86 9.29 31.13
N ASP A 148 19.60 8.40 32.08
CA ASP A 148 19.05 7.06 31.92
C ASP A 148 17.51 7.03 31.96
N GLU A 149 16.87 8.07 32.50
CA GLU A 149 15.42 8.19 32.49
C GLU A 149 14.86 8.50 31.09
N HIS A 150 13.78 7.80 30.72
CA HIS A 150 13.10 7.98 29.45
C HIS A 150 11.57 7.97 29.62
N LEU A 151 10.88 8.87 28.92
CA LEU A 151 9.42 8.91 28.92
C LEU A 151 8.83 7.89 27.92
N PHE A 152 9.49 7.74 26.77
CA PHE A 152 9.07 6.86 25.69
C PHE A 152 10.15 5.83 25.38
N ASN A 153 9.74 4.59 25.10
CA ASN A 153 10.61 3.56 24.55
C ASN A 153 9.97 2.94 23.31
N ILE A 154 10.49 3.33 22.14
CA ILE A 154 9.99 2.85 20.85
C ILE A 154 10.35 1.38 20.57
N TYR A 155 11.41 0.86 21.19
CA TYR A 155 11.85 -0.53 21.10
C TYR A 155 11.05 -1.41 22.07
N SER A 156 9.75 -1.46 21.85
CA SER A 156 8.81 -2.20 22.69
C SER A 156 7.60 -2.63 21.88
N MET A 157 6.87 -3.65 22.36
CA MET A 157 5.63 -4.09 21.73
C MET A 157 4.64 -2.92 21.51
N THR A 158 4.50 -2.03 22.49
CA THR A 158 3.62 -0.85 22.40
C THR A 158 4.12 0.17 21.40
N GLY A 159 5.44 0.42 21.34
CA GLY A 159 6.07 1.29 20.34
C GLY A 159 5.82 0.81 18.91
N ILE A 160 5.97 -0.49 18.66
CA ILE A 160 5.73 -1.08 17.34
C ILE A 160 4.25 -0.99 16.96
N ILE A 161 3.34 -1.34 17.88
CA ILE A 161 1.89 -1.23 17.67
C ILE A 161 1.50 0.20 17.31
N PHE A 162 2.08 1.18 18.00
CA PHE A 162 1.85 2.60 17.76
C PHE A 162 2.33 3.03 16.36
N VAL A 163 3.57 2.70 15.99
CA VAL A 163 4.14 3.05 14.68
C VAL A 163 3.36 2.39 13.55
N ILE A 164 3.04 1.10 13.67
CA ILE A 164 2.23 0.40 12.66
C ILE A 164 0.86 1.07 12.53
N SER A 165 0.19 1.40 13.64
CA SER A 165 -1.10 2.08 13.63
C SER A 165 -1.05 3.44 12.92
N CYS A 166 0.03 4.21 13.11
CA CYS A 166 0.24 5.49 12.43
C CYS A 166 0.21 5.38 10.89
N TYR A 167 0.63 4.24 10.33
CA TYR A 167 0.68 4.03 8.88
C TYR A 167 -0.43 3.13 8.34
N THR A 168 -1.17 2.43 9.20
CA THR A 168 -2.32 1.59 8.78
C THR A 168 -3.69 2.23 9.04
N PHE A 169 -3.82 3.23 9.92
CA PHE A 169 -5.10 3.91 10.13
C PHE A 169 -5.69 4.60 8.87
N PRO A 170 -4.90 5.09 7.88
CA PRO A 170 -5.48 5.74 6.70
C PRO A 170 -6.40 4.82 5.90
N PHE A 171 -6.11 3.50 5.88
CA PHE A 171 -6.98 2.53 5.22
C PHE A 171 -8.37 2.49 5.87
N VAL A 172 -8.45 2.44 7.20
CA VAL A 172 -9.72 2.48 7.93
C VAL A 172 -10.43 3.81 7.70
N PHE A 173 -9.69 4.92 7.77
CA PHE A 173 -10.24 6.26 7.58
C PHE A 173 -10.90 6.42 6.21
N VAL A 174 -10.22 6.01 5.13
CA VAL A 174 -10.76 6.14 3.77
C VAL A 174 -12.05 5.35 3.59
N LEU A 175 -12.10 4.10 4.09
CA LEU A 175 -13.31 3.28 3.97
C LEU A 175 -14.48 3.86 4.79
N VAL A 176 -14.22 4.29 6.03
CA VAL A 176 -15.23 4.87 6.90
C VAL A 176 -15.72 6.22 6.36
N ALA A 177 -14.80 7.11 5.97
CA ALA A 177 -15.16 8.42 5.41
C ALA A 177 -15.95 8.29 4.11
N ASN A 178 -15.54 7.40 3.20
CA ASN A 178 -16.28 7.15 1.96
C ASN A 178 -17.68 6.59 2.22
N ALA A 179 -17.81 5.62 3.12
CA ALA A 179 -19.12 5.09 3.50
C ALA A 179 -20.00 6.18 4.09
N LEU A 180 -19.44 7.01 4.98
CA LEU A 180 -20.15 8.14 5.58
C LEU A 180 -20.45 9.25 4.58
N ASP A 181 -19.65 9.51 3.55
CA ASP A 181 -19.98 10.53 2.53
C ASP A 181 -21.15 10.09 1.64
N ASN A 182 -21.28 8.78 1.41
CA ASN A 182 -22.26 8.21 0.47
C ASN A 182 -23.59 7.77 1.13
N MET A 183 -23.77 7.90 2.45
CA MET A 183 -25.06 7.54 3.05
C MET A 183 -26.13 8.61 2.80
N PRO A 184 -27.36 8.21 2.42
CA PRO A 184 -28.48 9.14 2.23
C PRO A 184 -28.76 9.97 3.49
N GLY A 185 -28.88 11.29 3.34
CA GLY A 185 -29.28 12.19 4.43
C GLY A 185 -30.72 11.94 4.92
N GLU A 186 -31.58 11.37 4.07
CA GLU A 186 -33.00 11.12 4.36
C GLU A 186 -33.22 10.21 5.57
N LEU A 187 -32.33 9.25 5.82
CA LEU A 187 -32.42 8.38 7.01
C LEU A 187 -32.13 9.15 8.30
N GLU A 188 -31.25 10.15 8.23
CA GLU A 188 -30.93 11.03 9.35
C GLU A 188 -32.05 12.06 9.58
N ASP A 189 -32.65 12.57 8.50
CA ASP A 189 -33.81 13.47 8.58
C ASP A 189 -35.06 12.75 9.09
N ALA A 190 -35.31 11.51 8.68
CA ALA A 190 -36.39 10.68 9.22
C ALA A 190 -36.22 10.46 10.73
N SER A 191 -34.99 10.19 11.19
CA SER A 191 -34.67 10.12 12.62
C SER A 191 -34.96 11.45 13.33
N ALA A 192 -34.57 12.58 12.73
CA ALA A 192 -34.83 13.91 13.30
C ALA A 192 -36.33 14.26 13.37
N ILE A 193 -37.11 13.92 12.34
CA ILE A 193 -38.57 14.10 12.30
C ILE A 193 -39.26 13.29 13.41
N LEU A 194 -38.76 12.08 13.69
CA LEU A 194 -39.23 11.23 14.79
C LEU A 194 -38.74 11.69 16.18
N GLY A 195 -38.12 12.87 16.30
CA GLY A 195 -37.61 13.43 17.55
C GLY A 195 -36.21 12.95 17.95
N GLY A 196 -35.51 12.25 17.04
CA GLY A 196 -34.14 11.79 17.25
C GLY A 196 -33.15 12.95 17.33
N LYS A 197 -32.46 13.07 18.48
CA LYS A 197 -31.33 13.98 18.65
C LYS A 197 -30.07 13.46 17.95
N ALA A 198 -29.07 14.31 17.73
CA ALA A 198 -27.82 13.95 17.04
C ALA A 198 -27.18 12.64 17.52
N TRP A 199 -27.11 12.40 18.84
CA TRP A 199 -26.58 11.15 19.39
C TRP A 199 -27.47 9.92 19.10
N THR A 200 -28.79 10.10 19.10
CA THR A 200 -29.73 9.01 18.77
C THR A 200 -29.61 8.62 17.31
N THR A 201 -29.56 9.62 16.42
CA THR A 201 -29.32 9.42 14.99
C THR A 201 -27.96 8.76 14.74
N ALA A 202 -26.90 9.25 15.38
CA ALA A 202 -25.57 8.66 15.24
C ALA A 202 -25.54 7.18 15.67
N ARG A 203 -26.07 6.85 16.86
CA ARG A 203 -26.02 5.48 17.40
C ARG A 203 -26.96 4.49 16.71
N ARG A 204 -28.15 4.93 16.29
CA ARG A 204 -29.19 4.02 15.73
C ARG A 204 -29.23 4.00 14.21
N VAL A 205 -28.71 5.02 13.53
CA VAL A 205 -28.75 5.14 12.07
C VAL A 205 -27.33 5.15 11.51
N THR A 206 -26.53 6.18 11.80
CA THR A 206 -25.24 6.40 11.14
C THR A 206 -24.20 5.31 11.46
N ILE A 207 -23.98 4.97 12.73
CA ILE A 207 -22.98 3.98 13.15
C ILE A 207 -23.33 2.57 12.63
N PRO A 208 -24.56 2.04 12.76
CA PRO A 208 -24.91 0.73 12.21
C PRO A 208 -24.75 0.64 10.69
N LEU A 209 -24.98 1.74 9.96
CA LEU A 209 -24.74 1.83 8.52
C LEU A 209 -23.24 1.92 8.18
N ALA A 210 -22.43 2.55 9.05
CA ALA A 210 -20.98 2.66 8.88
C ALA A 210 -20.23 1.40 9.32
N LEU A 211 -20.83 0.59 10.18
CA LEU A 211 -20.20 -0.57 10.81
C LEU A 211 -19.60 -1.58 9.80
N PRO A 212 -20.27 -1.93 8.68
CA PRO A 212 -19.66 -2.81 7.68
C PRO A 212 -18.38 -2.22 7.07
N ALA A 213 -18.35 -0.91 6.83
CA ALA A 213 -17.16 -0.22 6.32
C ALA A 213 -16.06 -0.14 7.38
N LEU A 214 -16.42 0.07 8.64
CA LEU A 214 -15.48 0.05 9.77
C LEU A 214 -14.84 -1.34 9.93
N VAL A 215 -15.64 -2.41 9.89
CA VAL A 215 -15.16 -3.80 9.99
C VAL A 215 -14.29 -4.15 8.79
N ALA A 216 -14.71 -3.77 7.57
CA ALA A 216 -13.88 -3.97 6.38
C ALA A 216 -12.56 -3.21 6.46
N GLY A 217 -12.57 -1.97 6.97
CA GLY A 217 -11.38 -1.19 7.25
C GLY A 217 -10.48 -1.86 8.29
N ALA A 218 -11.06 -2.35 9.39
CA ALA A 218 -10.35 -3.07 10.44
C ALA A 218 -9.63 -4.31 9.89
N LEU A 219 -10.31 -5.09 9.04
CA LEU A 219 -9.72 -6.26 8.38
C LEU A 219 -8.55 -5.87 7.45
N ILE A 220 -8.66 -4.77 6.71
CA ILE A 220 -7.54 -4.25 5.91
C ILE A 220 -6.40 -3.84 6.83
N ALA A 221 -6.64 -3.06 7.88
CA ALA A 221 -5.60 -2.61 8.80
C ALA A 221 -4.89 -3.79 9.50
N PHE A 222 -5.65 -4.79 9.93
CA PHE A 222 -5.12 -6.05 10.46
C PHE A 222 -4.20 -6.73 9.45
N LEU A 223 -4.67 -6.89 8.21
CA LEU A 223 -3.90 -7.53 7.14
C LEU A 223 -2.61 -6.76 6.86
N GLN A 224 -2.69 -5.42 6.74
CA GLN A 224 -1.52 -4.58 6.52
C GLN A 224 -0.51 -4.68 7.67
N ALA A 225 -0.96 -4.65 8.92
CA ALA A 225 -0.10 -4.79 10.10
C ALA A 225 0.59 -6.17 10.17
N MET A 226 -0.16 -7.25 9.90
CA MET A 226 0.34 -8.63 9.94
C MET A 226 1.40 -8.92 8.87
N THR A 227 1.25 -8.31 7.69
CA THR A 227 2.13 -8.55 6.53
C THR A 227 3.35 -7.64 6.47
N LEU A 228 3.45 -6.67 7.40
CA LEU A 228 4.50 -5.67 7.38
C LEU A 228 5.84 -6.28 7.80
N PHE A 229 6.88 -6.06 6.99
CA PHE A 229 8.26 -6.43 7.35
C PHE A 229 9.04 -5.23 7.90
N GLY A 230 8.99 -4.09 7.22
CA GLY A 230 9.93 -2.99 7.46
C GLY A 230 9.89 -2.40 8.88
N SER A 231 8.72 -2.00 9.39
CA SER A 231 8.64 -1.43 10.74
C SER A 231 8.99 -2.45 11.84
N PRO A 232 8.54 -3.72 11.79
CA PRO A 232 9.04 -4.75 12.69
C PRO A 232 10.54 -5.00 12.59
N ALA A 233 11.14 -4.97 11.40
CA ALA A 233 12.57 -5.20 11.25
C ALA A 233 13.41 -4.11 11.96
N ILE A 234 12.98 -2.84 11.87
CA ILE A 234 13.67 -1.71 12.50
C ILE A 234 13.47 -1.68 14.02
N LEU A 235 12.28 -2.04 14.53
CA LEU A 235 11.94 -1.81 15.93
C LEU A 235 11.86 -3.09 16.78
N ALA A 236 11.46 -4.23 16.21
CA ALA A 236 11.32 -5.49 16.94
C ALA A 236 12.67 -6.18 17.14
N LEU A 237 13.52 -6.20 16.10
CA LEU A 237 14.82 -6.86 16.17
C LEU A 237 15.71 -6.26 17.27
N PRO A 238 15.87 -4.92 17.38
CA PRO A 238 16.63 -4.35 18.50
C PRO A 238 15.95 -4.56 19.86
N ALA A 239 14.63 -4.73 19.89
CA ALA A 239 13.88 -5.06 21.09
C ALA A 239 13.97 -6.55 21.50
N GLY A 240 14.64 -7.39 20.70
CA GLY A 240 14.90 -8.79 21.01
C GLY A 240 13.75 -9.76 20.71
N PHE A 241 12.79 -9.38 19.87
CA PHE A 241 11.71 -10.29 19.46
C PHE A 241 11.41 -10.21 17.96
N HIS A 242 10.79 -11.27 17.44
CA HIS A 242 10.48 -11.37 16.02
C HIS A 242 8.97 -11.29 15.77
N THR A 243 8.60 -10.73 14.61
CA THR A 243 7.32 -11.03 13.97
C THR A 243 7.52 -12.18 12.99
N MET A 244 6.43 -12.74 12.50
CA MET A 244 6.47 -13.82 11.53
C MET A 244 7.19 -13.40 10.24
N THR A 245 7.02 -12.14 9.84
CA THR A 245 7.71 -11.55 8.68
C THR A 245 9.21 -11.43 8.89
N THR A 246 9.68 -11.01 10.07
CA THR A 246 11.13 -10.92 10.36
C THR A 246 11.75 -12.29 10.63
N LYS A 247 11.00 -13.25 11.19
CA LYS A 247 11.44 -14.64 11.34
C LYS A 247 11.61 -15.33 9.98
N ILE A 248 10.69 -15.12 9.03
CA ILE A 248 10.85 -15.65 7.67
C ILE A 248 12.13 -15.11 7.03
N TRP A 249 12.42 -13.82 7.20
CA TRP A 249 13.66 -13.22 6.73
C TRP A 249 14.91 -13.79 7.41
N SER A 250 14.88 -14.00 8.74
CA SER A 250 16.03 -14.54 9.48
C SER A 250 16.40 -15.96 9.02
N LEU A 251 15.47 -16.74 8.47
CA LEU A 251 15.75 -18.07 7.91
C LEU A 251 16.54 -18.04 6.59
N PHE A 252 16.68 -16.89 5.95
CA PHE A 252 17.56 -16.71 4.79
C PHE A 252 19.01 -16.39 5.20
N GLN A 253 19.22 -16.00 6.46
CA GLN A 253 20.57 -15.81 6.99
C GLN A 253 21.30 -17.15 7.13
N TYR A 254 22.63 -17.10 7.12
CA TYR A 254 23.45 -18.30 7.13
C TYR A 254 23.39 -19.04 8.49
N PRO A 255 23.16 -20.37 8.51
CA PRO A 255 22.87 -21.25 7.37
C PRO A 255 21.40 -21.17 6.92
N PRO A 256 21.13 -21.01 5.60
CA PRO A 256 19.77 -20.80 5.12
C PRO A 256 18.89 -22.05 5.28
N LYS A 257 17.65 -21.83 5.73
CA LYS A 257 16.61 -22.87 5.95
C LYS A 257 15.37 -22.57 5.09
N LEU A 258 15.52 -22.77 3.78
CA LEU A 258 14.53 -22.39 2.76
C LEU A 258 13.22 -23.16 2.84
N ASP A 259 13.30 -24.43 3.23
CA ASP A 259 12.17 -25.34 3.52
C ASP A 259 11.31 -24.82 4.67
N LEU A 260 11.94 -24.44 5.78
CA LEU A 260 11.25 -23.82 6.91
C LEU A 260 10.69 -22.44 6.55
N ALA A 261 11.40 -21.64 5.75
CA ALA A 261 10.93 -20.33 5.33
C ALA A 261 9.67 -20.44 4.46
N ALA A 262 9.63 -21.42 3.56
CA ALA A 262 8.45 -21.75 2.76
C ALA A 262 7.28 -22.21 3.64
N ALA A 263 7.53 -23.13 4.58
CA ALA A 263 6.50 -23.60 5.53
C ALA A 263 5.96 -22.47 6.43
N ALA A 264 6.83 -21.59 6.92
CA ALA A 264 6.49 -20.40 7.69
C ALA A 264 5.63 -19.38 6.90
N ALA A 265 5.85 -19.29 5.59
CA ALA A 265 5.11 -18.39 4.70
C ALA A 265 3.67 -18.86 4.40
N VAL A 266 3.41 -20.17 4.44
CA VAL A 266 2.09 -20.77 4.11
C VAL A 266 0.98 -20.30 5.06
N PRO A 267 1.12 -20.33 6.40
CA PRO A 267 0.08 -19.84 7.31
C PRO A 267 -0.28 -18.37 7.09
N LEU A 268 0.70 -17.50 6.83
CA LEU A 268 0.44 -16.09 6.50
C LEU A 268 -0.38 -15.97 5.21
N LEU A 269 -0.04 -16.73 4.18
CA LEU A 269 -0.78 -16.77 2.91
C LEU A 269 -2.22 -17.25 3.12
N VAL A 270 -2.41 -18.37 3.82
CA VAL A 270 -3.73 -18.96 4.11
C VAL A 270 -4.58 -17.98 4.91
N LEU A 271 -4.03 -17.39 5.97
CA LEU A 271 -4.72 -16.41 6.80
C LEU A 271 -5.11 -15.17 5.99
N THR A 272 -4.22 -14.68 5.13
CA THR A 272 -4.52 -13.54 4.24
C THR A 272 -5.66 -13.87 3.27
N ILE A 273 -5.66 -15.06 2.67
CA ILE A 273 -6.75 -15.54 1.82
C ILE A 273 -8.08 -15.59 2.59
N LEU A 274 -8.09 -16.15 3.81
CA LEU A 274 -9.29 -16.26 4.65
C LEU A 274 -9.84 -14.88 5.03
N LEU A 275 -8.97 -13.94 5.41
CA LEU A 275 -9.36 -12.58 5.78
C LEU A 275 -9.93 -11.79 4.59
N LEU A 276 -9.34 -11.92 3.41
CA LEU A 276 -9.87 -11.30 2.19
C LEU A 276 -11.23 -11.90 1.79
N GLN A 277 -11.42 -13.21 1.98
CA GLN A 277 -12.73 -13.84 1.77
C GLN A 277 -13.76 -13.34 2.77
N ALA A 278 -13.40 -13.24 4.06
CA ALA A 278 -14.26 -12.69 5.09
C ALA A 278 -14.63 -11.23 4.78
N GLN A 279 -13.67 -10.42 4.35
CA GLN A 279 -13.90 -9.03 3.95
C GLN A 279 -14.87 -8.94 2.76
N LYS A 280 -14.66 -9.74 1.70
CA LYS A 280 -15.56 -9.80 0.53
C LYS A 280 -16.96 -10.25 0.92
N PHE A 281 -17.09 -11.20 1.84
CA PHE A 281 -18.37 -11.69 2.33
C PHE A 281 -19.13 -10.64 3.15
N ILE A 282 -18.43 -9.90 4.01
CA ILE A 282 -19.01 -8.83 4.83
C ILE A 282 -19.48 -7.66 3.95
N LEU A 283 -18.67 -7.25 2.98
CA LEU A 283 -19.00 -6.17 2.04
C LEU A 283 -20.04 -6.60 0.99
N GLY A 284 -19.96 -7.84 0.49
CA GLY A 284 -20.82 -8.37 -0.56
C GLY A 284 -22.25 -8.68 -0.12
N ARG A 285 -22.48 -8.88 1.19
CA ARG A 285 -23.81 -9.18 1.74
C ARG A 285 -24.77 -8.00 1.78
N ARG A 286 -24.31 -6.78 1.49
CA ARG A 286 -25.17 -5.61 1.43
C ARG A 286 -24.78 -4.77 0.22
N GLY A 287 -25.38 -5.09 -0.91
CA GLY A 287 -25.73 -4.08 -1.89
C GLY A 287 -26.61 -3.04 -1.20
N TYR A 288 -26.01 -2.11 -0.45
CA TYR A 288 -26.58 -0.78 -0.27
C TYR A 288 -26.40 -0.04 -1.60
N SER A 289 -26.92 -0.64 -2.69
CA SER A 289 -27.52 0.15 -3.75
C SER A 289 -28.78 0.74 -3.14
N VAL A 290 -28.61 1.75 -2.29
CA VAL A 290 -29.53 2.87 -2.34
C VAL A 290 -29.15 3.55 -3.66
N VAL A 291 -29.54 2.94 -4.77
CA VAL A 291 -29.57 3.58 -6.09
C VAL A 291 -30.97 4.17 -6.14
N GLY A 292 -31.07 5.38 -5.62
CA GLY A 292 -32.31 6.12 -5.45
C GLY A 292 -32.02 7.59 -5.66
N GLY A 293 -31.90 8.00 -6.93
CA GLY A 293 -31.89 9.41 -7.32
C GLY A 293 -30.72 10.25 -6.78
N LYS A 294 -30.70 11.52 -7.18
CA LYS A 294 -29.80 12.54 -6.64
C LYS A 294 -30.08 12.70 -5.14
N TYR A 295 -29.27 12.12 -4.28
CA TYR A 295 -29.34 12.39 -2.85
C TYR A 295 -29.07 13.86 -2.57
N GLY A 296 -29.83 14.44 -1.62
CA GLY A 296 -29.46 15.69 -0.98
C GLY A 296 -28.09 15.57 -0.30
N ALA A 297 -27.36 16.67 -0.21
CA ALA A 297 -26.09 16.69 0.52
C ALA A 297 -26.29 16.18 1.96
N PRO A 298 -25.36 15.36 2.50
CA PRO A 298 -25.51 14.83 3.86
C PRO A 298 -25.69 15.98 4.85
N ARG A 299 -26.65 15.83 5.76
CA ARG A 299 -26.91 16.81 6.81
C ARG A 299 -25.67 16.89 7.72
N ARG A 300 -25.14 18.09 7.87
CA ARG A 300 -23.99 18.33 8.75
C ARG A 300 -24.48 18.61 10.15
N VAL A 301 -23.78 18.04 11.12
CA VAL A 301 -23.92 18.40 12.53
C VAL A 301 -23.15 19.70 12.75
N GLU A 302 -23.86 20.75 13.13
CA GLU A 302 -23.27 22.02 13.55
C GLU A 302 -22.66 21.86 14.95
N MET A 303 -21.34 22.00 15.05
CA MET A 303 -20.61 21.82 16.31
C MET A 303 -20.41 23.14 17.07
N GLY A 304 -20.74 24.29 16.46
CA GLY A 304 -20.51 25.60 17.07
C GLY A 304 -19.04 25.77 17.47
N GLY A 305 -18.78 26.09 18.74
CA GLY A 305 -17.42 26.26 19.28
C GLY A 305 -16.57 24.98 19.24
N TRP A 306 -17.18 23.79 19.27
CA TRP A 306 -16.49 22.49 19.30
C TRP A 306 -15.77 22.14 17.99
N ARG A 307 -15.99 22.91 16.92
CA ARG A 307 -15.31 22.71 15.63
C ARG A 307 -13.79 22.92 15.69
N TRP A 308 -13.31 23.77 16.59
CA TRP A 308 -11.87 24.01 16.76
C TRP A 308 -11.18 22.90 17.56
N PRO A 309 -11.71 22.45 18.71
CA PRO A 309 -11.23 21.23 19.36
C PRO A 309 -11.23 20.01 18.44
N ALA A 310 -12.27 19.84 17.60
CA ALA A 310 -12.31 18.75 16.61
C ALA A 310 -11.17 18.82 15.59
N LEU A 311 -10.87 20.02 15.07
CA LEU A 311 -9.73 20.24 14.19
C LEU A 311 -8.41 19.96 14.92
N ALA A 312 -8.26 20.47 16.14
CA ALA A 312 -7.06 20.27 16.97
C ALA A 312 -6.82 18.78 17.25
N PHE A 313 -7.86 18.01 17.54
CA PHE A 313 -7.79 16.55 17.69
C PHE A 313 -7.27 15.87 16.42
N CYS A 314 -7.83 16.22 15.25
CA CYS A 314 -7.38 15.64 13.98
C CYS A 314 -5.92 16.00 13.66
N LEU A 315 -5.52 17.25 13.92
CA LEU A 315 -4.14 17.70 13.73
C LEU A 315 -3.17 17.05 14.72
N ALA A 316 -3.58 16.86 15.98
CA ALA A 316 -2.78 16.17 16.99
C ALA A 316 -2.51 14.72 16.59
N ILE A 317 -3.50 14.02 16.04
CA ILE A 317 -3.29 12.67 15.50
C ILE A 317 -2.35 12.70 14.30
N LEU A 318 -2.53 13.64 13.38
CA LEU A 318 -1.69 13.78 12.18
C LEU A 318 -0.27 14.28 12.47
N LEU A 319 -0.03 14.82 13.67
CA LEU A 319 1.29 15.13 14.17
C LEU A 319 2.20 13.88 14.15
N SER A 320 1.64 12.72 14.52
CA SER A 320 2.38 11.47 14.68
C SER A 320 2.84 10.79 13.37
N PRO A 321 2.00 10.63 12.33
CA PRO A 321 2.41 9.98 11.08
C PRO A 321 3.02 10.94 10.05
N VAL A 322 2.78 12.26 10.17
CA VAL A 322 3.21 13.26 9.17
C VAL A 322 4.22 14.23 9.76
N PHE A 323 3.84 15.11 10.68
CA PHE A 323 4.71 16.24 11.01
C PHE A 323 5.98 15.83 11.77
N LEU A 324 5.86 15.00 12.81
CA LEU A 324 6.99 14.56 13.62
C LEU A 324 7.99 13.70 12.83
N PRO A 325 7.58 12.68 12.05
CA PRO A 325 8.51 11.89 11.27
C PRO A 325 9.31 12.72 10.27
N TYR A 326 8.65 13.63 9.55
CA TYR A 326 9.33 14.48 8.57
C TYR A 326 10.27 15.47 9.26
N PHE A 327 9.85 16.03 10.40
CA PHE A 327 10.74 16.86 11.22
C PHE A 327 11.98 16.10 11.67
N ALA A 328 11.82 14.87 12.18
CA ALA A 328 12.94 14.06 12.66
C ALA A 328 13.95 13.75 11.54
N LEU A 329 13.47 13.36 10.36
CA LEU A 329 14.32 13.09 9.20
C LEU A 329 15.02 14.37 8.72
N LEU A 330 14.30 15.50 8.63
CA LEU A 330 14.91 16.78 8.25
C LEU A 330 15.96 17.23 9.27
N ASN A 331 15.67 17.10 10.56
CA ASN A 331 16.61 17.42 11.62
C ASN A 331 17.88 16.56 11.51
N ALA A 332 17.72 15.24 11.40
CA ALA A 332 18.84 14.30 11.28
C ALA A 332 19.68 14.51 10.01
N ALA A 333 19.05 14.89 8.88
CA ALA A 333 19.75 15.15 7.64
C ALA A 333 20.69 16.37 7.69
N PHE A 334 20.34 17.39 8.47
CA PHE A 334 21.07 18.67 8.54
C PHE A 334 21.79 18.93 9.88
N SER A 335 21.90 17.91 10.74
CA SER A 335 22.58 17.98 12.04
C SER A 335 23.89 17.19 12.03
N PRO A 336 24.87 17.51 12.91
CA PRO A 336 26.14 16.79 12.96
C PRO A 336 25.95 15.36 13.48
N ASN A 337 25.02 15.19 14.41
CA ASN A 337 24.57 13.89 14.93
C ASN A 337 23.05 13.80 14.74
N ALA A 338 22.55 12.62 14.38
CA ALA A 338 21.16 12.43 13.95
C ALA A 338 20.09 12.93 14.93
N THR A 339 20.40 12.97 16.23
CA THR A 339 19.47 13.38 17.29
C THR A 339 19.85 14.72 17.95
N THR A 340 20.77 15.49 17.37
CA THR A 340 21.03 16.88 17.79
C THR A 340 20.08 17.83 17.08
N LEU A 341 19.45 18.75 17.81
CA LEU A 341 18.56 19.74 17.20
C LEU A 341 19.33 20.68 16.27
N VAL A 342 18.79 20.90 15.07
CA VAL A 342 19.32 21.85 14.11
C VAL A 342 19.08 23.27 14.61
N THR A 343 20.17 23.99 14.83
CA THR A 343 20.22 25.42 15.14
C THR A 343 21.20 26.09 14.16
N PRO A 344 21.24 27.43 14.06
CA PRO A 344 22.19 28.10 13.17
C PRO A 344 23.66 27.71 13.38
N SER A 345 24.04 27.24 14.57
CA SER A 345 25.40 26.78 14.88
C SER A 345 25.65 25.30 14.59
N THR A 346 24.60 24.46 14.54
CA THR A 346 24.72 23.01 14.30
C THR A 346 24.32 22.61 12.87
N LEU A 347 23.73 23.52 12.10
CA LEU A 347 23.34 23.26 10.72
C LEU A 347 24.57 22.86 9.87
N THR A 348 24.50 21.70 9.24
CA THR A 348 25.56 21.18 8.38
C THR A 348 24.99 20.51 7.13
N LEU A 349 25.74 20.58 6.03
CA LEU A 349 25.46 19.84 4.80
C LEU A 349 26.33 18.59 4.67
N HIS A 350 27.15 18.28 5.67
CA HIS A 350 28.08 17.15 5.66
C HIS A 350 27.39 15.84 5.29
N ASN A 351 26.27 15.51 5.93
CA ASN A 351 25.58 14.23 5.68
C ASN A 351 25.03 14.15 4.25
N VAL A 352 24.58 15.27 3.70
CA VAL A 352 24.12 15.35 2.30
C VAL A 352 25.30 15.10 1.36
N VAL A 353 26.43 15.77 1.58
CA VAL A 353 27.65 15.58 0.78
C VAL A 353 28.11 14.12 0.89
N PHE A 354 28.32 13.61 2.11
CA PHE A 354 28.72 12.23 2.38
C PHE A 354 27.88 11.21 1.61
N VAL A 355 26.55 11.31 1.70
CA VAL A 355 25.64 10.37 1.05
C VAL A 355 25.76 10.39 -0.48
N PHE A 356 25.91 11.56 -1.09
CA PHE A 356 25.93 11.67 -2.55
C PHE A 356 27.32 11.61 -3.18
N THR A 357 28.40 11.85 -2.42
CA THR A 357 29.77 11.89 -2.96
C THR A 357 30.67 10.77 -2.44
N GLU A 358 30.46 10.30 -1.21
CA GLU A 358 31.36 9.32 -0.56
C GLU A 358 30.75 7.92 -0.48
N LEU A 359 29.43 7.83 -0.28
CA LEU A 359 28.74 6.55 -0.19
C LEU A 359 28.53 5.91 -1.57
N SER A 360 29.43 4.99 -1.93
CA SER A 360 29.47 4.31 -3.24
C SER A 360 28.17 3.60 -3.63
N SER A 361 27.39 3.12 -2.66
CA SER A 361 26.13 2.40 -2.90
C SER A 361 24.96 3.33 -3.29
N THR A 362 25.04 4.62 -3.00
CA THR A 362 23.94 5.58 -3.19
C THR A 362 23.54 5.70 -4.66
N GLN A 363 24.51 5.90 -5.55
CA GLN A 363 24.24 6.11 -6.98
C GLN A 363 23.57 4.87 -7.61
N LEU A 364 24.06 3.67 -7.27
CA LEU A 364 23.50 2.41 -7.73
C LEU A 364 22.06 2.23 -7.23
N ALA A 365 21.83 2.44 -5.94
CA ALA A 365 20.51 2.29 -5.32
C ALA A 365 19.49 3.28 -5.90
N LEU A 366 19.87 4.55 -6.09
CA LEU A 366 19.03 5.56 -6.72
C LEU A 366 18.67 5.18 -8.17
N LYS A 367 19.68 4.80 -8.96
CA LYS A 367 19.48 4.38 -10.35
C LYS A 367 18.52 3.20 -10.44
N ASN A 368 18.77 2.14 -9.67
CA ASN A 368 17.94 0.94 -9.66
C ASN A 368 16.50 1.24 -9.21
N THR A 369 16.33 2.09 -8.19
CA THR A 369 15.00 2.47 -7.68
C THR A 369 14.20 3.25 -8.70
N VAL A 370 14.81 4.23 -9.39
CA VAL A 370 14.11 5.00 -10.43
C VAL A 370 13.79 4.12 -11.65
N ILE A 371 14.72 3.27 -12.08
CA ILE A 371 14.48 2.32 -13.19
C ILE A 371 13.33 1.38 -12.83
N LEU A 372 13.38 0.73 -11.66
CA LEU A 372 12.34 -0.21 -11.24
C LEU A 372 11.00 0.49 -10.99
N GLY A 373 10.99 1.66 -10.36
CA GLY A 373 9.78 2.45 -10.13
C GLY A 373 9.09 2.83 -11.43
N THR A 374 9.83 3.42 -12.37
CA THR A 374 9.28 3.83 -13.67
C THR A 374 8.89 2.66 -14.56
N ALA A 375 9.71 1.60 -14.61
CA ALA A 375 9.43 0.40 -15.39
C ALA A 375 8.19 -0.34 -14.86
N THR A 376 8.11 -0.56 -13.54
CA THR A 376 6.96 -1.21 -12.92
C THR A 376 5.69 -0.39 -13.10
N ALA A 377 5.74 0.93 -12.89
CA ALA A 377 4.57 1.80 -13.07
C ALA A 377 4.07 1.76 -14.52
N THR A 378 4.98 1.80 -15.50
CA THR A 378 4.64 1.79 -16.92
C THR A 378 4.11 0.44 -17.39
N ILE A 379 4.87 -0.63 -17.14
CA ILE A 379 4.50 -2.00 -17.54
C ILE A 379 3.25 -2.42 -16.76
N GLY A 380 3.22 -2.22 -15.44
CA GLY A 380 2.10 -2.59 -14.58
C GLY A 380 0.80 -1.89 -14.95
N THR A 381 0.84 -0.58 -15.28
CA THR A 381 -0.34 0.16 -15.75
C THR A 381 -0.82 -0.38 -17.10
N LEU A 382 0.10 -0.68 -18.02
CA LEU A 382 -0.25 -1.26 -19.31
C LEU A 382 -0.89 -2.65 -19.15
N LEU A 383 -0.29 -3.52 -18.33
CA LEU A 383 -0.84 -4.84 -18.01
C LEU A 383 -2.25 -4.71 -17.41
N ALA A 384 -2.40 -3.87 -16.39
CA ALA A 384 -3.66 -3.64 -15.72
C ALA A 384 -4.73 -3.05 -16.65
N LEU A 385 -4.37 -2.13 -17.55
CA LEU A 385 -5.28 -1.51 -18.51
C LEU A 385 -5.85 -2.55 -19.48
N VAL A 386 -4.99 -3.40 -20.03
CA VAL A 386 -5.42 -4.45 -20.95
C VAL A 386 -6.28 -5.49 -20.23
N ILE A 387 -5.86 -5.95 -19.05
CA ILE A 387 -6.63 -6.94 -18.29
C ILE A 387 -7.99 -6.35 -17.89
N ALA A 388 -8.04 -5.11 -17.41
CA ALA A 388 -9.30 -4.42 -17.05
C ALA A 388 -10.22 -4.22 -18.27
N TYR A 389 -9.68 -3.89 -19.43
CA TYR A 389 -10.46 -3.79 -20.67
C TYR A 389 -11.11 -5.13 -21.02
N VAL A 390 -10.31 -6.20 -21.03
CA VAL A 390 -10.74 -7.56 -21.40
C VAL A 390 -11.81 -8.09 -20.46
N THR A 391 -11.64 -7.87 -19.16
CA THR A 391 -12.56 -8.37 -18.13
C THR A 391 -13.86 -7.58 -18.13
N THR A 392 -13.78 -6.25 -18.26
CA THR A 392 -14.96 -5.37 -18.22
C THR A 392 -15.81 -5.50 -19.48
N ARG A 393 -15.18 -5.53 -20.66
CA ARG A 393 -15.88 -5.67 -21.95
C ARG A 393 -16.18 -7.13 -22.33
N ARG A 394 -15.85 -8.09 -21.45
CA ARG A 394 -16.02 -9.54 -21.64
C ARG A 394 -15.65 -9.99 -23.05
N VAL A 395 -14.48 -9.55 -23.51
CA VAL A 395 -14.05 -9.70 -24.91
C VAL A 395 -13.89 -11.18 -25.30
N ILE A 396 -13.60 -12.04 -24.31
CA ILE A 396 -13.34 -13.47 -24.50
C ILE A 396 -14.00 -14.35 -23.43
N ALA A 397 -14.17 -15.63 -23.80
CA ALA A 397 -14.42 -16.72 -22.86
C ALA A 397 -13.24 -16.86 -21.89
N GLY A 398 -13.52 -16.98 -20.58
CA GLY A 398 -12.48 -17.04 -19.54
C GLY A 398 -12.03 -15.69 -18.97
N SER A 399 -12.59 -14.56 -19.44
CA SER A 399 -12.35 -13.22 -18.89
C SER A 399 -12.51 -13.15 -17.35
N ARG A 400 -13.44 -13.91 -16.76
CA ARG A 400 -13.61 -14.01 -15.31
C ARG A 400 -12.40 -14.62 -14.59
N ILE A 401 -11.74 -15.60 -15.21
CA ILE A 401 -10.53 -16.24 -14.65
C ILE A 401 -9.35 -15.27 -14.70
N LEU A 402 -9.19 -14.53 -15.81
CA LEU A 402 -8.17 -13.48 -15.91
C LEU A 402 -8.35 -12.40 -14.84
N GLY A 403 -9.58 -11.93 -14.61
CA GLY A 403 -9.87 -10.98 -13.54
C GLY A 403 -9.59 -11.55 -12.14
N PHE A 404 -9.86 -12.84 -11.92
CA PHE A 404 -9.48 -13.52 -10.69
C PHE A 404 -7.96 -13.58 -10.51
N LEU A 405 -7.22 -14.02 -11.53
CA LEU A 405 -5.75 -14.08 -11.49
C LEU A 405 -5.13 -12.70 -11.27
N ALA A 406 -5.64 -11.65 -11.92
CA ALA A 406 -5.15 -10.28 -11.72
C ALA A 406 -5.38 -9.76 -10.29
N THR A 407 -6.38 -10.28 -9.58
CA THR A 407 -6.68 -9.90 -8.19
C THR A 407 -6.08 -10.84 -7.14
N ALA A 408 -5.62 -12.03 -7.54
CA ALA A 408 -5.06 -13.03 -6.63
C ALA A 408 -3.85 -12.54 -5.82
N PRO A 409 -2.91 -11.73 -6.36
CA PRO A 409 -1.74 -11.29 -5.60
C PRO A 409 -2.03 -10.42 -4.39
N VAL A 410 -3.24 -9.85 -4.25
CA VAL A 410 -3.65 -9.14 -3.02
C VAL A 410 -3.53 -10.05 -1.80
N ALA A 411 -3.69 -11.36 -2.00
CA ALA A 411 -3.63 -12.33 -0.94
C ALA A 411 -2.21 -12.75 -0.55
N VAL A 412 -1.18 -12.33 -1.31
CA VAL A 412 0.20 -12.76 -1.10
C VAL A 412 0.99 -11.65 -0.41
N PRO A 413 1.40 -11.83 0.86
CA PRO A 413 2.27 -10.87 1.53
C PRO A 413 3.58 -10.66 0.76
N GLY A 414 4.14 -9.44 0.80
CA GLY A 414 5.37 -9.12 0.06
C GLY A 414 6.55 -10.05 0.41
N ILE A 415 6.73 -10.37 1.70
CA ILE A 415 7.78 -11.31 2.13
C ILE A 415 7.55 -12.73 1.60
N VAL A 416 6.29 -13.20 1.60
CA VAL A 416 5.89 -14.53 1.10
C VAL A 416 6.13 -14.62 -0.41
N LEU A 417 5.79 -13.56 -1.14
CA LEU A 417 6.10 -13.48 -2.57
C LEU A 417 7.61 -13.48 -2.80
N GLY A 418 8.39 -12.74 -2.00
CA GLY A 418 9.85 -12.75 -2.03
C GLY A 418 10.43 -14.16 -1.90
N VAL A 419 9.94 -14.94 -0.92
CA VAL A 419 10.32 -16.35 -0.76
C VAL A 419 9.98 -17.17 -2.00
N GLY A 420 8.74 -17.09 -2.49
CA GLY A 420 8.31 -17.86 -3.67
C GLY A 420 9.12 -17.53 -4.93
N LEU A 421 9.42 -16.24 -5.16
CA LEU A 421 10.24 -15.79 -6.29
C LEU A 421 11.69 -16.24 -6.16
N PHE A 422 12.27 -16.17 -4.95
CA PHE A 422 13.61 -16.68 -4.69
C PHE A 422 13.70 -18.16 -5.04
N LEU A 423 12.76 -18.98 -4.55
CA LEU A 423 12.73 -20.42 -4.80
C LEU A 423 12.54 -20.75 -6.29
N SER A 424 11.78 -19.93 -7.02
CA SER A 424 11.48 -20.15 -8.43
C SER A 424 12.62 -19.79 -9.38
N TYR A 425 13.36 -18.72 -9.07
CA TYR A 425 14.28 -18.09 -10.02
C TYR A 425 15.76 -18.18 -9.63
N THR A 426 16.09 -19.03 -8.66
CA THR A 426 17.48 -19.35 -8.29
C THR A 426 17.99 -20.62 -9.00
N ARG A 427 17.10 -21.38 -9.67
CA ARG A 427 17.43 -22.63 -10.35
C ARG A 427 17.01 -22.59 -11.84
N PRO A 428 17.64 -23.40 -12.72
CA PRO A 428 17.21 -23.54 -14.11
C PRO A 428 15.71 -23.92 -14.21
N PRO A 429 15.00 -23.55 -15.30
CA PRO A 429 15.53 -23.05 -16.58
C PRO A 429 15.76 -21.54 -16.66
N PHE A 430 15.20 -20.74 -15.74
CA PHE A 430 15.33 -19.28 -15.75
C PHE A 430 15.95 -18.79 -14.43
N VAL A 431 17.22 -18.40 -14.47
CA VAL A 431 17.91 -17.84 -13.29
C VAL A 431 17.84 -16.32 -13.36
N LEU A 432 16.89 -15.73 -12.64
CA LEU A 432 16.70 -14.27 -12.57
C LEU A 432 17.23 -13.67 -11.26
N TYR A 433 17.53 -14.51 -10.26
CA TYR A 433 18.14 -14.04 -9.01
C TYR A 433 19.47 -13.31 -9.29
N GLY A 434 19.69 -12.20 -8.61
CA GLY A 434 20.85 -11.33 -8.85
C GLY A 434 20.70 -10.36 -10.02
N THR A 435 19.54 -10.31 -10.70
CA THR A 435 19.24 -9.32 -11.76
C THR A 435 18.09 -8.40 -11.35
N LEU A 436 17.96 -7.22 -11.96
CA LEU A 436 16.81 -6.34 -11.72
C LEU A 436 15.47 -6.96 -12.14
N TRP A 437 15.46 -7.99 -12.97
CA TRP A 437 14.24 -8.64 -13.46
C TRP A 437 13.44 -9.30 -12.35
N ILE A 438 14.09 -9.91 -11.36
CA ILE A 438 13.38 -10.57 -10.25
C ILE A 438 12.66 -9.54 -9.36
N LEU A 439 13.27 -8.37 -9.15
CA LEU A 439 12.67 -7.24 -8.44
C LEU A 439 11.53 -6.62 -9.24
N LEU A 440 11.70 -6.45 -10.56
CA LEU A 440 10.64 -5.98 -11.44
C LEU A 440 9.42 -6.91 -11.41
N ILE A 441 9.63 -8.23 -11.47
CA ILE A 441 8.57 -9.24 -11.36
C ILE A 441 7.87 -9.16 -10.00
N ALA A 442 8.63 -9.03 -8.91
CA ALA A 442 8.06 -8.87 -7.57
C ALA A 442 7.17 -7.63 -7.48
N PHE A 443 7.68 -6.48 -7.92
CA PHE A 443 6.96 -5.22 -7.87
C PHE A 443 5.74 -5.18 -8.79
N LEU A 444 5.83 -5.79 -9.99
CA LEU A 444 4.67 -5.96 -10.87
C LEU A 444 3.60 -6.80 -10.17
N THR A 445 3.98 -7.94 -9.60
CA THR A 445 3.04 -8.87 -8.97
C THR A 445 2.32 -8.23 -7.77
N ILE A 446 3.05 -7.50 -6.91
CA ILE A 446 2.49 -6.83 -5.72
C ILE A 446 1.52 -5.71 -6.12
N ASN A 447 1.87 -4.90 -7.13
CA ASN A 447 1.11 -3.70 -7.47
C ASN A 447 0.00 -3.93 -8.50
N LEU A 448 0.04 -5.03 -9.26
CA LEU A 448 -0.92 -5.34 -10.31
C LEU A 448 -2.38 -5.38 -9.85
N PRO A 449 -2.74 -5.96 -8.68
CA PRO A 449 -4.14 -6.02 -8.29
C PRO A 449 -4.77 -4.67 -7.99
N SER A 450 -4.02 -3.80 -7.31
CA SER A 450 -4.47 -2.45 -6.99
C SER A 450 -4.59 -1.61 -8.26
N ALA A 451 -3.68 -1.80 -9.22
CA ALA A 451 -3.75 -1.17 -10.53
C ALA A 451 -4.97 -1.66 -11.34
N TYR A 452 -5.20 -2.98 -11.36
CA TYR A 452 -6.34 -3.59 -12.01
C TYR A 452 -7.67 -3.09 -11.44
N GLN A 453 -7.81 -3.03 -10.11
CA GLN A 453 -9.02 -2.54 -9.45
C GLN A 453 -9.30 -1.06 -9.76
N GLN A 454 -8.28 -0.20 -9.73
CA GLN A 454 -8.41 1.22 -10.06
C GLN A 454 -8.86 1.41 -11.52
N LEU A 455 -8.24 0.70 -12.46
CA LEU A 455 -8.62 0.79 -13.87
C LEU A 455 -9.99 0.17 -14.12
N GLN A 456 -10.34 -0.94 -13.48
CA GLN A 456 -11.67 -1.53 -13.56
C GLN A 456 -12.76 -0.54 -13.10
N ALA A 457 -12.53 0.17 -11.99
CA ALA A 457 -13.43 1.22 -11.52
C ALA A 457 -13.51 2.40 -12.52
N ALA A 458 -12.38 2.79 -13.11
CA ALA A 458 -12.36 3.84 -14.13
C ALA A 458 -13.16 3.44 -15.39
N PHE A 459 -12.99 2.20 -15.89
CA PHE A 459 -13.77 1.67 -17.02
C PHE A 459 -15.28 1.64 -16.74
N ALA A 460 -15.69 1.40 -15.49
CA ALA A 460 -17.11 1.38 -15.12
C ALA A 460 -17.81 2.74 -15.33
N THR A 461 -17.05 3.83 -15.40
CA THR A 461 -17.59 5.18 -15.64
C THR A 461 -17.81 5.50 -17.13
N ILE A 462 -17.25 4.71 -18.06
CA ILE A 462 -17.33 4.95 -19.51
C ILE A 462 -18.30 3.96 -20.16
N HIS A 463 -19.38 4.51 -20.75
CA HIS A 463 -20.38 3.72 -21.47
C HIS A 463 -19.78 3.00 -22.69
N PRO A 464 -20.13 1.72 -22.94
CA PRO A 464 -19.62 0.95 -24.09
C PRO A 464 -19.94 1.56 -25.47
N GLU A 465 -20.99 2.37 -25.57
CA GLU A 465 -21.52 2.89 -26.85
C GLU A 465 -20.50 3.64 -27.70
N LEU A 466 -19.55 4.35 -27.09
CA LEU A 466 -18.48 5.05 -27.81
C LEU A 466 -17.56 4.06 -28.54
N GLU A 467 -17.30 2.90 -27.92
CA GLU A 467 -16.52 1.83 -28.55
C GLU A 467 -17.33 1.16 -29.65
N ASP A 468 -18.62 0.89 -29.44
CA ASP A 468 -19.47 0.24 -30.43
C ASP A 468 -19.67 1.12 -31.68
N ALA A 469 -19.84 2.44 -31.52
CA ALA A 469 -19.87 3.39 -32.64
C ALA A 469 -18.60 3.32 -33.50
N SER A 470 -17.42 3.27 -32.85
CA SER A 470 -16.15 3.13 -33.58
C SER A 470 -16.01 1.80 -34.31
N ARG A 471 -16.56 0.72 -33.73
CA ARG A 471 -16.54 -0.62 -34.33
C ARG A 471 -17.48 -0.72 -35.53
N ILE A 472 -18.63 -0.03 -35.49
CA ILE A 472 -19.53 0.11 -36.64
C ILE A 472 -18.82 0.82 -37.80
N LEU A 473 -17.97 1.81 -37.52
CA LEU A 473 -17.12 2.51 -38.50
C LEU A 473 -15.90 1.70 -38.97
N GLY A 474 -15.78 0.42 -38.58
CA GLY A 474 -14.72 -0.49 -39.03
C GLY A 474 -13.44 -0.47 -38.19
N ALA A 475 -13.42 0.21 -37.04
CA ALA A 475 -12.28 0.15 -36.13
C ALA A 475 -12.20 -1.21 -35.42
N THR A 476 -10.99 -1.71 -35.23
CA THR A 476 -10.72 -2.88 -34.38
C THR A 476 -10.84 -2.52 -32.89
N ARG A 477 -11.07 -3.51 -32.03
CA ARG A 477 -11.15 -3.30 -30.56
C ARG A 477 -9.91 -2.59 -29.99
N LEU A 478 -8.72 -2.93 -30.49
CA LEU A 478 -7.48 -2.29 -30.05
C LEU A 478 -7.38 -0.82 -30.53
N GLN A 479 -7.89 -0.52 -31.72
CA GLN A 479 -8.00 0.86 -32.21
C GLN A 479 -9.00 1.65 -31.36
N SER A 480 -10.17 1.09 -31.06
CA SER A 480 -11.16 1.70 -30.15
C SER A 480 -10.57 1.97 -28.77
N LEU A 481 -9.88 0.99 -28.19
CA LEU A 481 -9.19 1.15 -26.90
C LEU A 481 -8.15 2.26 -26.96
N ARG A 482 -7.28 2.28 -27.98
CA ARG A 482 -6.18 3.25 -28.06
C ARG A 482 -6.64 4.67 -28.39
N GLN A 483 -7.64 4.82 -29.26
CA GLN A 483 -8.05 6.12 -29.81
C GLN A 483 -9.23 6.75 -29.06
N ILE A 484 -10.05 5.95 -28.37
CA ILE A 484 -11.27 6.45 -27.69
C ILE A 484 -11.16 6.19 -26.19
N THR A 485 -11.09 4.92 -25.78
CA THR A 485 -11.25 4.58 -24.37
C THR A 485 -10.04 5.01 -23.52
N ALA A 486 -8.80 4.75 -23.96
CA ALA A 486 -7.61 5.12 -23.21
C ALA A 486 -7.44 6.65 -23.04
N PRO A 487 -7.69 7.49 -24.07
CA PRO A 487 -7.72 8.95 -23.90
C PRO A 487 -8.79 9.43 -22.92
N LEU A 488 -9.98 8.83 -22.94
CA LEU A 488 -11.04 9.13 -21.97
C LEU A 488 -10.67 8.67 -20.55
N LEU A 489 -9.93 7.56 -20.43
CA LEU A 489 -9.42 7.03 -19.16
C LEU A 489 -8.12 7.67 -18.69
N ARG A 490 -7.55 8.64 -19.41
CA ARG A 490 -6.19 9.13 -19.16
C ARG A 490 -5.93 9.53 -17.70
N THR A 491 -6.91 10.11 -17.03
CA THR A 491 -6.79 10.54 -15.62
C THR A 491 -6.74 9.34 -14.69
N GLY A 492 -7.53 8.31 -14.96
CA GLY A 492 -7.47 7.01 -14.27
C GLY A 492 -6.17 6.26 -14.55
N VAL A 493 -5.66 6.32 -15.79
CA VAL A 493 -4.38 5.72 -16.19
C VAL A 493 -3.20 6.41 -15.48
N ILE A 494 -3.16 7.75 -15.47
CA ILE A 494 -2.14 8.54 -14.76
C ILE A 494 -2.20 8.27 -13.26
N ALA A 495 -3.39 8.29 -12.65
CA ALA A 495 -3.56 8.01 -11.23
C ALA A 495 -3.06 6.59 -10.88
N THR A 496 -3.38 5.60 -11.73
CA THR A 496 -2.91 4.22 -11.57
C THR A 496 -1.39 4.14 -11.67
N TRP A 497 -0.78 4.83 -12.65
CA TRP A 497 0.67 4.87 -12.82
C TRP A 497 1.36 5.46 -11.59
N CYS A 498 0.87 6.61 -11.10
CA CYS A 498 1.39 7.27 -9.89
C CYS A 498 1.24 6.36 -8.66
N PHE A 499 0.11 5.65 -8.53
CA PHE A 499 -0.13 4.73 -7.43
C PHE A 499 0.88 3.57 -7.43
N ILE A 500 1.12 2.94 -8.59
CA ILE A 500 2.13 1.88 -8.70
C ILE A 500 3.52 2.43 -8.37
N PHE A 501 3.88 3.61 -8.88
CA PHE A 501 5.17 4.23 -8.60
C PHE A 501 5.39 4.43 -7.09
N ILE A 502 4.40 5.00 -6.38
CA ILE A 502 4.41 5.15 -4.92
C ILE A 502 4.52 3.77 -4.24
N GLY A 503 3.78 2.77 -4.72
CA GLY A 503 3.84 1.41 -4.20
C GLY A 503 5.23 0.79 -4.29
N VAL A 504 5.93 0.96 -5.41
CA VAL A 504 7.32 0.48 -5.58
C VAL A 504 8.29 1.18 -4.66
N MET A 505 8.18 2.50 -4.50
CA MET A 505 9.03 3.24 -3.57
C MET A 505 8.88 2.66 -2.16
N ARG A 506 7.65 2.40 -1.71
CA ARG A 506 7.36 1.90 -0.36
C ARG A 506 7.71 0.42 -0.13
N GLU A 507 8.09 -0.31 -1.18
CA GLU A 507 8.29 -1.76 -1.09
C GLU A 507 9.69 -2.10 -0.56
N LEU A 508 9.72 -2.80 0.57
CA LEU A 508 10.92 -3.36 1.20
C LEU A 508 10.82 -4.89 1.37
N SER A 509 9.61 -5.41 1.62
CA SER A 509 9.37 -6.78 2.07
C SER A 509 9.84 -7.83 1.07
N ALA A 510 9.50 -7.68 -0.22
CA ALA A 510 10.02 -8.60 -1.24
C ALA A 510 11.48 -8.26 -1.61
N ALA A 511 11.83 -6.98 -1.64
CA ALA A 511 13.13 -6.51 -2.08
C ALA A 511 14.29 -7.02 -1.20
N ILE A 512 14.09 -7.07 0.12
CA ILE A 512 15.12 -7.50 1.08
C ILE A 512 15.50 -8.98 0.95
N ILE A 513 14.63 -9.83 0.39
CA ILE A 513 14.93 -11.24 0.11
C ILE A 513 15.62 -11.42 -1.25
N LEU A 514 15.30 -10.55 -2.21
CA LEU A 514 15.62 -10.74 -3.62
C LEU A 514 16.84 -9.94 -4.10
N PHE A 515 17.28 -8.95 -3.33
CA PHE A 515 18.41 -8.12 -3.72
C PHE A 515 19.76 -8.86 -3.61
N THR A 516 20.72 -8.30 -4.33
CA THR A 516 22.15 -8.61 -4.24
C THR A 516 22.94 -7.31 -4.22
N SER A 517 24.26 -7.37 -4.07
CA SER A 517 25.14 -6.19 -4.08
C SER A 517 24.98 -5.31 -5.34
N GLN A 518 24.64 -5.90 -6.49
CA GLN A 518 24.49 -5.18 -7.77
C GLN A 518 23.06 -4.69 -8.04
N THR A 519 22.06 -5.24 -7.34
CA THR A 519 20.63 -4.94 -7.57
C THR A 519 19.99 -4.17 -6.43
N LYS A 520 20.80 -3.70 -5.47
CA LYS A 520 20.35 -2.94 -4.31
C LYS A 520 19.48 -1.76 -4.74
N VAL A 521 18.35 -1.60 -4.06
CA VAL A 521 17.40 -0.47 -4.20
C VAL A 521 17.46 0.41 -2.95
N LEU A 522 16.87 1.60 -3.03
CA LEU A 522 16.98 2.62 -1.99
C LEU A 522 16.35 2.17 -0.66
N SER A 523 15.21 1.47 -0.71
CA SER A 523 14.57 0.89 0.49
C SER A 523 15.49 -0.11 1.21
N VAL A 524 16.21 -0.93 0.46
CA VAL A 524 17.18 -1.90 1.00
C VAL A 524 18.44 -1.20 1.50
N LEU A 525 18.97 -0.20 0.79
CA LEU A 525 20.12 0.57 1.25
C LEU A 525 19.83 1.28 2.57
N ILE A 526 18.63 1.85 2.72
CA ILE A 526 18.19 2.45 3.98
C ILE A 526 18.16 1.40 5.10
N TYR A 527 17.67 0.19 4.83
CA TYR A 527 17.68 -0.90 5.81
C TYR A 527 19.12 -1.32 6.19
N ASP A 528 20.02 -1.50 5.22
CA ASP A 528 21.41 -1.87 5.48
C ASP A 528 22.14 -0.82 6.35
N LEU A 529 21.89 0.47 6.11
CA LEU A 529 22.45 1.55 6.93
C LEU A 529 21.85 1.62 8.34
N ASN A 530 20.64 1.08 8.53
CA ASN A 530 20.03 0.97 9.85
C ASN A 530 20.80 -0.04 10.71
N GLU A 531 21.22 -1.17 10.12
CA GLU A 531 22.07 -2.17 10.79
C GLU A 531 23.45 -1.59 11.14
N SER A 532 23.99 -0.65 10.35
CA SER A 532 25.26 0.05 10.68
C SER A 532 25.09 1.24 11.63
N GLY A 533 23.85 1.66 11.94
CA GLY A 533 23.57 2.79 12.84
C GLY A 533 23.74 4.18 12.21
N ASP A 534 23.85 4.28 10.88
CA ASP A 534 24.09 5.54 10.16
C ASP A 534 22.79 6.36 9.94
N LEU A 535 22.10 6.69 11.03
CA LEU A 535 20.76 7.31 11.01
C LEU A 535 20.70 8.65 10.25
N ALA A 536 21.79 9.42 10.23
CA ALA A 536 21.87 10.68 9.48
C ALA A 536 21.88 10.44 7.96
N ALA A 537 22.65 9.45 7.49
CA ALA A 537 22.68 9.06 6.08
C ALA A 537 21.33 8.49 5.64
N ILE A 538 20.70 7.67 6.49
CA ILE A 538 19.35 7.17 6.27
C ILE A 538 18.35 8.31 6.08
N SER A 539 18.44 9.35 6.91
CA SER A 539 17.53 10.49 6.87
C SER A 539 17.64 11.26 5.56
N VAL A 540 18.87 11.47 5.06
CA VAL A 540 19.12 12.07 3.74
C VAL A 540 18.52 11.21 2.63
N LEU A 541 18.78 9.90 2.64
CA LEU A 541 18.26 8.97 1.63
C LEU A 541 16.72 8.87 1.68
N GLY A 542 16.13 8.89 2.86
CA GLY A 542 14.69 8.91 3.08
C GLY A 542 14.03 10.18 2.55
N ILE A 543 14.64 11.35 2.78
CA ILE A 543 14.19 12.61 2.17
C ILE A 543 14.34 12.56 0.65
N ALA A 544 15.48 12.08 0.13
CA ALA A 544 15.68 11.94 -1.31
C ALA A 544 14.62 11.04 -1.94
N MET A 545 14.30 9.92 -1.30
CA MET A 545 13.23 9.01 -1.70
C MET A 545 11.85 9.69 -1.76
N LEU A 546 11.51 10.47 -0.73
CA LEU A 546 10.25 11.24 -0.68
C LEU A 546 10.23 12.33 -1.76
N VAL A 547 11.30 13.09 -1.93
CA VAL A 547 11.45 14.12 -2.96
C VAL A 547 11.29 13.53 -4.36
N ILE A 548 11.94 12.40 -4.65
CA ILE A 548 11.78 11.68 -5.93
C ILE A 548 10.31 11.28 -6.13
N THR A 549 9.68 10.74 -5.09
CA THR A 549 8.27 10.33 -5.13
C THR A 549 7.34 11.50 -5.46
N PHE A 550 7.48 12.61 -4.74
CA PHE A 550 6.66 13.81 -4.99
C PHE A 550 6.96 14.45 -6.34
N ALA A 551 8.24 14.59 -6.72
CA ALA A 551 8.63 15.19 -7.98
C ALA A 551 8.07 14.43 -9.18
N VAL A 552 8.16 13.09 -9.18
CA VAL A 552 7.64 12.24 -10.24
C VAL A 552 6.10 12.32 -10.30
N VAL A 553 5.42 12.22 -9.16
CA VAL A 553 3.94 12.31 -9.12
C VAL A 553 3.46 13.68 -9.58
N LEU A 554 4.12 14.77 -9.17
CA LEU A 554 3.79 16.12 -9.62
C LEU A 554 4.05 16.30 -11.12
N ALA A 555 5.18 15.83 -11.63
CA ALA A 555 5.53 15.94 -13.04
C ALA A 555 4.51 15.21 -13.94
N VAL A 556 4.08 14.00 -13.56
CA VAL A 556 3.08 13.25 -14.33
C VAL A 556 1.70 13.89 -14.25
N ASN A 557 1.32 14.45 -13.08
CA ASN A 557 0.05 15.16 -12.92
C ASN A 557 0.00 16.50 -13.69
N GLN A 558 1.15 17.10 -14.01
CA GLN A 558 1.24 18.35 -14.78
C GLN A 558 1.16 18.14 -16.30
N ILE A 559 1.22 16.91 -16.81
CA ILE A 559 1.13 16.63 -18.25
C ILE A 559 -0.17 17.26 -18.80
N PRO A 560 -0.08 18.25 -19.69
CA PRO A 560 -1.23 19.08 -20.07
C PRO A 560 -2.34 18.22 -20.66
N MET A 561 -3.44 18.19 -19.91
CA MET A 561 -4.65 17.48 -20.25
C MET A 561 -5.34 18.17 -21.44
N PHE A 562 -5.30 17.58 -22.63
CA PHE A 562 -6.15 17.99 -23.75
C PHE A 562 -7.65 17.89 -23.36
N GLY A 563 -8.22 18.96 -22.81
CA GLY A 563 -9.65 19.04 -22.44
C GLY A 563 -9.99 19.15 -20.96
N ALA A 564 -9.04 19.37 -20.03
CA ALA A 564 -9.38 19.65 -18.63
C ALA A 564 -9.40 21.16 -18.27
N ASN A 565 -8.95 22.04 -19.18
CA ASN A 565 -8.96 23.49 -18.96
C ASN A 565 -10.32 24.17 -19.24
N THR A 566 -11.41 23.43 -19.41
CA THR A 566 -12.75 24.01 -19.59
C THR A 566 -13.64 23.93 -18.33
N GLY A 567 -13.23 23.24 -17.26
CA GLY A 567 -14.07 23.06 -16.06
C GLY A 567 -13.75 23.96 -14.85
N THR A 568 -12.53 24.47 -14.74
CA THR A 568 -12.05 25.22 -13.55
C THR A 568 -12.16 26.75 -13.67
N ARG A 569 -12.77 27.27 -14.74
CA ARG A 569 -13.06 28.71 -14.92
C ARG A 569 -14.52 29.11 -14.68
N LEU A 570 -15.39 28.21 -14.23
CA LEU A 570 -16.78 28.52 -13.90
C LEU A 570 -17.14 28.03 -12.50
N ARG A 571 -16.60 28.72 -11.49
CA ARG A 571 -17.22 28.98 -10.18
C ARG A 571 -16.28 29.85 -9.37
N ASN A 572 -16.37 31.16 -9.63
CA ASN A 572 -16.19 32.16 -8.59
C ASN A 572 -17.25 31.97 -7.53
#